data_AF-A0A2W4J1F8-F1
#
_entry.id   AF-A0A2W4J1F8-F1
#
_cell.length_a   1.000
_cell.length_b   1.000
_cell.length_c   1.000
_cell.angle_alpha   90.00
_cell.angle_beta   90.00
_cell.angle_gamma   90.00
#
_symmetry.space_group_name_H-M   'P 1'
#
loop_
_entity.id
_entity.type
_entity.pdbx_description
1 polymer ?
#
loop_
_entity_poly.entity_id
_entity_poly.type
_entity_poly.pdbx_seq_one_letter_code
_entity_poly.pdbx_strand_id
1 'polypeptide(L)'
;KVVGPVSRRGLPGRPLGGALRPVQTGLAAGVDGLVLLTAGAGGQTGWLNPLAFVRAVRREFAGPVVLAGGVTDGATVFAAEVLGADLCYMGTAFIATTESRASDAYRNAVVAAGMDDVVQTTAATGLPANLLRSWWERHTDHLGRSDGASGTFTFSSLLGDREPWAAGHSVAGVDRVRPVAALVESVRKEYQSARAAAFGTMP
;
A
#
# COMPACT_ATOMS: atom_id res chain seq x y z
N LYS A 1 6.92 -9.01 18.60
CA LYS A 1 6.10 -9.58 17.51
C LYS A 1 5.20 -8.50 16.88
N VAL A 2 5.72 -7.79 15.88
CA VAL A 2 4.89 -7.00 14.95
C VAL A 2 4.35 -7.97 13.91
N VAL A 3 3.04 -8.12 13.80
CA VAL A 3 2.46 -8.87 12.67
C VAL A 3 2.49 -7.92 11.47
N GLY A 4 2.97 -8.43 10.34
CA GLY A 4 2.99 -7.72 9.05
C GLY A 4 1.60 -7.28 8.60
N PRO A 5 1.42 -6.80 7.35
CA PRO A 5 0.13 -6.29 6.89
C PRO A 5 -0.98 -7.26 7.27
N VAL A 6 -1.94 -6.77 8.08
CA VAL A 6 -2.95 -7.59 8.74
C VAL A 6 -3.93 -8.12 7.69
N SER A 7 -3.48 -9.20 7.04
CA SER A 7 -4.03 -9.78 5.82
C SER A 7 -3.65 -11.27 5.81
N ARG A 8 -4.33 -12.09 6.62
CA ARG A 8 -4.46 -13.58 6.52
C ARG A 8 -5.30 -14.06 7.72
N ARG A 9 -6.25 -15.01 7.66
CA ARG A 9 -6.69 -15.99 6.64
C ARG A 9 -8.19 -15.79 6.35
N GLY A 10 -8.61 -16.00 5.10
CA GLY A 10 -10.01 -16.20 4.76
C GLY A 10 -10.31 -17.69 4.65
N LEU A 11 -11.45 -18.09 5.22
CA LEU A 11 -12.10 -19.36 4.92
C LEU A 11 -12.57 -19.36 3.45
N PRO A 12 -12.67 -20.53 2.80
CA PRO A 12 -13.10 -20.62 1.40
C PRO A 12 -14.44 -19.91 1.18
N GLY A 13 -14.50 -19.06 0.14
CA GLY A 13 -15.72 -18.36 -0.30
C GLY A 13 -15.96 -16.95 0.29
N ARG A 14 -15.01 -16.32 1.00
CA ARG A 14 -15.14 -14.93 1.47
C ARG A 14 -14.01 -14.02 0.98
N PRO A 15 -14.30 -12.76 0.60
CA PRO A 15 -13.29 -11.84 0.08
C PRO A 15 -12.13 -11.68 1.06
N LEU A 16 -10.93 -11.99 0.57
CA LEU A 16 -9.66 -12.02 1.27
C LEU A 16 -8.99 -10.65 1.15
N GLY A 17 -9.29 -9.74 2.07
CA GLY A 17 -8.65 -8.43 2.17
C GLY A 17 -9.33 -7.63 3.28
N GLY A 18 -8.58 -6.84 4.05
CA GLY A 18 -9.07 -5.87 5.04
C GLY A 18 -10.33 -6.26 5.83
N ALA A 19 -10.18 -7.00 6.93
CA ALA A 19 -11.26 -7.19 7.88
C ALA A 19 -10.76 -6.88 9.30
N LEU A 20 -11.66 -6.40 10.17
CA LEU A 20 -11.35 -6.24 11.60
C LEU A 20 -11.02 -7.59 12.26
N ARG A 21 -11.47 -8.71 11.68
CA ARG A 21 -11.23 -10.05 12.25
C ARG A 21 -9.74 -10.44 12.34
N PRO A 22 -8.92 -10.31 11.29
CA PRO A 22 -7.47 -10.44 11.42
C PRO A 22 -6.83 -9.50 12.45
N VAL A 23 -7.34 -8.27 12.60
CA VAL A 23 -6.89 -7.36 13.67
C VAL A 23 -7.20 -7.95 15.04
N GLN A 24 -8.45 -8.31 15.30
CA GLN A 24 -8.90 -8.93 16.55
C GLN A 24 -8.14 -10.22 16.86
N THR A 25 -7.86 -11.03 15.85
CA THR A 25 -7.05 -12.27 15.98
C THR A 25 -5.61 -11.93 16.39
N GLY A 26 -5.01 -10.91 15.77
CA GLY A 26 -3.67 -10.43 16.15
C GLY A 26 -3.64 -9.89 17.58
N LEU A 27 -4.63 -9.09 17.96
CA LEU A 27 -4.76 -8.59 19.34
C LEU A 27 -4.89 -9.73 20.34
N ALA A 28 -5.73 -10.73 20.07
CA ALA A 28 -5.84 -11.93 20.90
C ALA A 28 -4.55 -12.74 20.97
N ALA A 29 -3.70 -12.67 19.95
CA ALA A 29 -2.38 -13.30 19.91
C ALA A 29 -1.27 -12.45 20.59
N GLY A 30 -1.58 -11.28 21.13
CA GLY A 30 -0.64 -10.42 21.86
C GLY A 30 0.41 -9.75 20.96
N VAL A 31 0.01 -9.24 19.80
CA VAL A 31 0.92 -8.49 18.92
C VAL A 31 1.30 -7.14 19.51
N ASP A 32 2.54 -6.71 19.28
CA ASP A 32 3.05 -5.42 19.77
C ASP A 32 2.67 -4.25 18.86
N GLY A 33 2.19 -4.52 17.65
CA GLY A 33 1.85 -3.49 16.67
C GLY A 33 1.11 -4.04 15.45
N LEU A 34 0.45 -3.15 14.72
CA LEU A 34 -0.39 -3.48 13.58
C LEU A 34 -0.01 -2.65 12.35
N VAL A 35 0.24 -3.32 11.23
CA VAL A 35 0.33 -2.68 9.91
C VAL A 35 -1.03 -2.81 9.21
N LEU A 36 -1.70 -1.67 9.01
CA LEU A 36 -3.01 -1.57 8.38
C LEU A 36 -2.83 -1.39 6.89
N LEU A 37 -2.94 -2.49 6.14
CA LEU A 37 -2.92 -2.47 4.68
C LEU A 37 -4.31 -2.09 4.15
N THR A 38 -4.41 -0.96 3.47
CA THR A 38 -5.67 -0.30 3.11
C THR A 38 -5.91 -0.26 1.60
N ALA A 39 -7.09 0.23 1.19
CA ALA A 39 -7.40 0.47 -0.20
C ALA A 39 -6.40 1.43 -0.85
N GLY A 40 -5.88 1.07 -2.03
CA GLY A 40 -4.91 1.86 -2.77
C GLY A 40 -3.44 1.55 -2.44
N ALA A 41 -3.16 0.50 -1.67
CA ALA A 41 -1.79 -0.03 -1.55
C ALA A 41 -1.36 -0.69 -2.87
N GLY A 42 -0.06 -0.61 -3.21
CA GLY A 42 0.51 -1.31 -4.36
C GLY A 42 0.80 -2.77 -4.07
N GLY A 43 0.69 -3.63 -5.09
CA GLY A 43 0.76 -5.08 -4.89
C GLY A 43 -0.48 -5.58 -4.14
N GLN A 44 -0.37 -6.61 -3.31
CA GLN A 44 -1.50 -7.08 -2.50
C GLN A 44 -2.10 -5.90 -1.73
N THR A 45 -3.41 -5.69 -1.85
CA THR A 45 -4.10 -4.51 -1.32
C THR A 45 -5.26 -4.89 -0.41
N GLY A 46 -5.50 -4.05 0.59
CA GLY A 46 -6.77 -4.06 1.31
C GLY A 46 -7.87 -3.39 0.49
N TRP A 47 -9.12 -3.48 0.96
CA TRP A 47 -10.26 -2.76 0.40
C TRP A 47 -10.88 -1.75 1.37
N LEU A 48 -10.50 -1.81 2.66
CA LEU A 48 -10.99 -0.87 3.66
C LEU A 48 -10.42 0.52 3.41
N ASN A 49 -11.29 1.53 3.50
CA ASN A 49 -10.92 2.93 3.45
C ASN A 49 -9.94 3.26 4.60
N PRO A 50 -8.82 3.95 4.34
CA PRO A 50 -7.80 4.21 5.35
C PRO A 50 -8.30 5.07 6.52
N LEU A 51 -9.13 6.08 6.26
CA LEU A 51 -9.68 6.96 7.29
C LEU A 51 -10.54 6.17 8.28
N ALA A 52 -11.50 5.40 7.75
CA ALA A 52 -12.39 4.59 8.57
C ALA A 52 -11.64 3.49 9.33
N PHE A 53 -10.68 2.82 8.67
CA PHE A 53 -9.99 1.68 9.24
C PHE A 53 -9.06 2.06 10.39
N VAL A 54 -8.25 3.12 10.23
CA VAL A 54 -7.37 3.61 11.32
C VAL A 54 -8.22 3.99 12.55
N ARG A 55 -9.32 4.72 12.34
CA ARG A 55 -10.21 5.14 13.44
C ARG A 55 -10.90 3.96 14.13
N ALA A 56 -11.30 2.93 13.39
CA ALA A 56 -11.88 1.73 13.96
C ALA A 56 -10.88 0.98 14.84
N VAL A 57 -9.65 0.77 14.35
CA VAL A 57 -8.60 0.06 15.10
C VAL A 57 -8.18 0.83 16.35
N ARG A 58 -8.08 2.17 16.28
CA ARG A 58 -7.69 2.98 17.44
C ARG A 58 -8.68 2.98 18.61
N ARG A 59 -9.93 2.57 18.40
CA ARG A 59 -10.89 2.42 19.50
C ARG A 59 -10.58 1.23 20.41
N GLU A 60 -9.89 0.23 19.89
CA GLU A 60 -9.70 -1.06 20.55
C GLU A 60 -8.21 -1.40 20.78
N PHE A 61 -7.29 -0.65 20.18
CA PHE A 61 -5.86 -0.87 20.30
C PHE A 61 -5.10 0.43 20.59
N ALA A 62 -4.27 0.40 21.62
CA ALA A 62 -3.42 1.51 22.04
C ALA A 62 -1.94 1.34 21.63
N GLY A 63 -1.56 0.19 21.06
CA GLY A 63 -0.18 -0.05 20.62
C GLY A 63 0.12 0.49 19.22
N PRO A 64 1.39 0.42 18.79
CA PRO A 64 1.86 0.92 17.50
C PRO A 64 0.98 0.60 16.27
N VAL A 65 0.64 1.62 15.50
CA VAL A 65 -0.04 1.54 14.19
C VAL A 65 0.88 1.98 13.09
N VAL A 66 0.87 1.24 12.00
CA VAL A 66 1.43 1.69 10.73
C VAL A 66 0.31 1.74 9.69
N LEU A 67 0.05 2.90 9.10
CA LEU A 67 -0.85 3.01 7.95
C LEU A 67 -0.08 2.65 6.67
N ALA A 68 -0.58 1.68 5.89
CA ALA A 68 -0.02 1.28 4.62
C ALA A 68 -1.06 1.38 3.49
N GLY A 69 -0.70 2.05 2.40
CA GLY A 69 -1.56 2.24 1.23
C GLY A 69 -2.04 3.69 1.08
N GLY A 70 -1.93 4.22 -0.14
CA GLY A 70 -2.35 5.59 -0.47
C GLY A 70 -1.55 6.71 0.20
N VAL A 71 -0.43 6.43 0.87
CA VAL A 71 0.44 7.46 1.46
C VAL A 71 1.29 8.08 0.36
N THR A 72 0.91 9.28 -0.07
CA THR A 72 1.45 9.96 -1.26
C THR A 72 2.59 10.91 -0.93
N ASP A 73 2.44 11.70 0.13
CA ASP A 73 3.29 12.84 0.45
C ASP A 73 3.31 13.13 1.96
N GLY A 74 4.03 14.16 2.38
CA GLY A 74 4.10 14.55 3.79
C GLY A 74 2.77 15.04 4.39
N ALA A 75 1.90 15.64 3.58
CA ALA A 75 0.56 16.03 4.03
C ALA A 75 -0.30 14.81 4.39
N THR A 76 -0.18 13.74 3.60
CA THR A 76 -0.85 12.46 3.87
C THR A 76 -0.29 11.78 5.13
N VAL A 77 1.02 11.89 5.38
CA VAL A 77 1.63 11.42 6.63
C VAL A 77 1.04 12.16 7.84
N PHE A 78 0.91 13.48 7.75
CA PHE A 78 0.30 14.27 8.83
C PHE A 78 -1.18 13.90 9.04
N ALA A 79 -1.94 13.71 7.95
CA ALA A 79 -3.33 13.25 8.05
C ALA A 79 -3.43 11.87 8.74
N ALA A 80 -2.50 10.96 8.47
CA ALA A 80 -2.44 9.65 9.14
C ALA A 80 -2.19 9.78 10.64
N GLU A 81 -1.27 10.68 11.05
CA GLU A 81 -1.01 10.99 12.45
C GLU A 81 -2.27 11.52 13.14
N VAL A 82 -3.00 12.46 12.50
CA VAL A 82 -4.25 13.02 13.04
C VAL A 82 -5.33 11.94 13.24
N LEU A 83 -5.38 10.92 12.37
CA LEU A 83 -6.30 9.79 12.53
C LEU A 83 -5.91 8.86 13.71
N GLY A 84 -4.67 8.96 14.17
CA GLY A 84 -4.09 8.19 15.25
C GLY A 84 -3.21 7.03 14.78
N ALA A 85 -2.60 7.12 13.59
CA ALA A 85 -1.51 6.22 13.21
C ALA A 85 -0.17 6.75 13.74
N ASP A 86 0.72 5.86 14.18
CA ASP A 86 2.04 6.26 14.70
C ASP A 86 3.08 6.37 13.57
N LEU A 87 2.91 5.58 12.51
CA LEU A 87 3.83 5.50 11.38
C LEU A 87 3.07 5.35 10.06
N CYS A 88 3.74 5.68 8.96
CA CYS A 88 3.28 5.39 7.61
C CYS A 88 4.25 4.46 6.89
N TYR A 89 3.70 3.59 6.04
CA TYR A 89 4.44 2.73 5.12
C TYR A 89 4.23 3.25 3.69
N MET A 90 5.31 3.73 3.08
CA MET A 90 5.32 4.18 1.68
C MET A 90 6.08 3.17 0.81
N GLY A 91 5.52 2.81 -0.33
CA GLY A 91 6.14 1.88 -1.29
C GLY A 91 6.31 2.49 -2.68
N THR A 92 5.23 2.97 -3.27
CA THR A 92 5.21 3.41 -4.68
C THR A 92 6.20 4.52 -5.00
N ALA A 93 6.32 5.54 -4.16
CA ALA A 93 7.32 6.60 -4.36
C ALA A 93 8.77 6.08 -4.29
N PHE A 94 9.04 5.07 -3.46
CA PHE A 94 10.37 4.49 -3.33
C PHE A 94 10.78 3.63 -4.53
N ILE A 95 9.83 3.15 -5.33
CA ILE A 95 10.14 2.46 -6.60
C ILE A 95 10.85 3.42 -7.56
N ALA A 96 10.38 4.67 -7.64
CA ALA A 96 10.98 5.73 -8.45
C ALA A 96 12.18 6.42 -7.76
N THR A 97 13.05 5.64 -7.12
CA THR A 97 14.30 6.16 -6.55
C THR A 97 15.54 5.62 -7.25
N THR A 98 16.65 6.34 -7.19
CA THR A 98 17.91 5.93 -7.84
C THR A 98 18.53 4.69 -7.21
N GLU A 99 18.20 4.42 -5.95
CA GLU A 99 18.66 3.30 -5.15
C GLU A 99 17.77 2.05 -5.33
N SER A 100 16.60 2.23 -5.96
CA SER A 100 15.68 1.14 -6.24
C SER A 100 16.29 0.14 -7.24
N ARG A 101 16.15 -1.15 -6.93
CA ARG A 101 16.57 -2.26 -7.81
C ARG A 101 15.57 -2.57 -8.92
N ALA A 102 14.44 -1.86 -8.96
CA ALA A 102 13.45 -1.97 -10.03
C ALA A 102 14.09 -1.60 -11.37
N SER A 103 13.66 -2.25 -12.45
CA SER A 103 14.12 -1.91 -13.80
C SER A 103 13.81 -0.44 -14.17
N ASP A 104 14.63 0.15 -15.05
CA ASP A 104 14.43 1.53 -15.52
C ASP A 104 13.04 1.71 -16.14
N ALA A 105 12.57 0.70 -16.88
CA ALA A 105 11.23 0.68 -17.46
C ALA A 105 10.14 0.75 -16.38
N TYR A 106 10.31 0.05 -15.26
CA TYR A 106 9.37 0.10 -14.15
C TYR A 106 9.38 1.46 -13.45
N ARG A 107 10.57 2.00 -13.13
CA ARG A 107 10.68 3.32 -12.49
C ARG A 107 10.03 4.41 -13.35
N ASN A 108 10.29 4.39 -14.66
CA ASN A 108 9.70 5.34 -15.61
C ASN A 108 8.19 5.14 -15.75
N ALA A 109 7.70 3.90 -15.70
CA ALA A 109 6.27 3.62 -15.74
C ALA A 109 5.53 4.11 -14.49
N VAL A 110 6.15 4.05 -13.30
CA VAL A 110 5.59 4.65 -12.09
C VAL A 110 5.51 6.17 -12.23
N VAL A 111 6.55 6.82 -12.76
CA VAL A 111 6.57 8.27 -12.99
C VAL A 111 5.52 8.72 -14.02
N ALA A 112 5.26 7.90 -15.04
CA ALA A 112 4.33 8.22 -16.11
C ALA A 112 2.86 7.94 -15.77
N ALA A 113 2.59 7.19 -14.69
CA ALA A 113 1.26 6.69 -14.38
C ALA A 113 0.45 7.67 -13.52
N GLY A 114 -0.85 7.79 -13.85
CA GLY A 114 -1.85 8.42 -12.98
C GLY A 114 -2.56 7.40 -12.10
N MET A 115 -3.47 7.87 -11.24
CA MET A 115 -4.29 6.98 -10.40
C MET A 115 -5.14 6.00 -11.21
N ASP A 116 -5.69 6.44 -12.35
CA ASP A 116 -6.53 5.62 -13.23
C ASP A 116 -5.75 4.53 -13.99
N ASP A 117 -4.41 4.62 -13.96
CA ASP A 117 -3.50 3.62 -14.49
C ASP A 117 -3.16 2.53 -13.47
N VAL A 118 -3.78 2.54 -12.29
CA VAL A 118 -3.67 1.46 -11.30
C VAL A 118 -4.86 0.51 -11.48
N VAL A 119 -4.56 -0.74 -11.82
CA VAL A 119 -5.56 -1.79 -12.02
C VAL A 119 -5.52 -2.78 -10.86
N GLN A 120 -6.66 -2.97 -10.22
CA GLN A 120 -6.85 -4.03 -9.23
C GLN A 120 -7.24 -5.33 -9.93
N THR A 121 -6.53 -6.41 -9.62
CA THR A 121 -6.80 -7.74 -10.16
C THR A 121 -6.56 -8.82 -9.11
N THR A 122 -7.32 -9.92 -9.18
CA THR A 122 -7.05 -11.14 -8.40
C THR A 122 -6.28 -12.18 -9.21
N ALA A 123 -6.22 -12.05 -10.53
CA ALA A 123 -5.70 -13.07 -11.43
C ALA A 123 -4.20 -13.34 -11.24
N ALA A 124 -3.46 -12.40 -10.67
CA ALA A 124 -2.03 -12.56 -10.43
C ALA A 124 -1.69 -13.33 -9.13
N THR A 125 -2.59 -13.42 -8.13
CA THR A 125 -2.26 -14.06 -6.83
C THR A 125 -3.42 -14.79 -6.14
N GLY A 126 -4.63 -14.76 -6.71
CA GLY A 126 -5.87 -15.14 -6.02
C GLY A 126 -6.33 -14.14 -4.95
N LEU A 127 -5.48 -13.16 -4.61
CA LEU A 127 -5.77 -12.05 -3.71
C LEU A 127 -5.82 -10.73 -4.49
N PRO A 128 -6.65 -9.76 -4.07
CA PRO A 128 -6.67 -8.45 -4.70
C PRO A 128 -5.28 -7.81 -4.68
N ALA A 129 -4.77 -7.43 -5.84
CA ALA A 129 -3.51 -6.75 -5.99
C ALA A 129 -3.60 -5.60 -7.00
N ASN A 130 -2.95 -4.48 -6.69
CA ASN A 130 -2.86 -3.30 -7.55
C ASN A 130 -1.54 -3.33 -8.35
N LEU A 131 -1.67 -3.21 -9.66
CA LEU A 131 -0.58 -3.20 -10.63
C LEU A 131 -0.72 -2.02 -11.59
N LEU A 132 0.37 -1.60 -12.22
CA LEU A 132 0.31 -0.64 -13.31
C LEU A 132 -0.37 -1.27 -14.53
N ARG A 133 -1.37 -0.56 -15.07
CA ARG A 133 -2.12 -0.89 -16.29
C ARG A 133 -1.19 -1.21 -17.47
N SER A 134 -0.17 -0.36 -17.66
CA SER A 134 0.78 -0.53 -18.76
C SER A 134 1.50 -1.87 -18.72
N TRP A 135 1.82 -2.38 -17.53
CA TRP A 135 2.37 -3.73 -17.37
C TRP A 135 1.29 -4.79 -17.53
N TRP A 136 0.15 -4.60 -16.88
CA TRP A 136 -0.97 -5.53 -16.86
C TRP A 136 -1.43 -5.90 -18.27
N GLU A 137 -1.76 -4.91 -19.10
CA GLU A 137 -2.28 -5.13 -20.46
C GLU A 137 -1.31 -5.85 -21.39
N ARG A 138 0.01 -5.70 -21.17
CA ARG A 138 1.04 -6.43 -21.95
C ARG A 138 1.20 -7.90 -21.55
N HIS A 139 0.61 -8.30 -20.43
CA HIS A 139 0.87 -9.61 -19.80
C HIS A 139 -0.39 -10.43 -19.58
N THR A 140 -1.58 -9.82 -19.62
CA THR A 140 -2.87 -10.48 -19.34
C THR A 140 -3.26 -11.56 -20.33
N ASP A 141 -2.92 -11.41 -21.60
CA ASP A 141 -3.28 -12.40 -22.63
C ASP A 141 -2.60 -13.76 -22.38
N HIS A 142 -1.56 -13.78 -21.54
CA HIS A 142 -0.84 -14.98 -21.13
C HIS A 142 -1.17 -15.45 -19.71
N LEU A 143 -1.83 -14.61 -18.90
CA LEU A 143 -2.27 -14.95 -17.54
C LEU A 143 -3.66 -15.57 -17.63
N GLY A 144 -3.70 -16.84 -18.03
CA GLY A 144 -4.94 -17.61 -18.14
C GLY A 144 -5.87 -17.39 -16.94
N ARG A 145 -7.17 -17.21 -17.20
CA ARG A 145 -8.22 -17.10 -16.18
C ARG A 145 -8.11 -18.27 -15.21
N SER A 146 -7.51 -18.04 -14.05
CA SER A 146 -7.32 -19.07 -13.03
C SER A 146 -8.49 -19.02 -12.06
N ASP A 147 -9.42 -19.94 -12.26
CA ASP A 147 -10.52 -20.18 -11.33
C ASP A 147 -9.98 -20.79 -10.03
N GLY A 148 -9.99 -20.00 -8.95
CA GLY A 148 -10.30 -20.50 -7.60
C GLY A 148 -9.34 -21.49 -6.90
N ALA A 149 -8.03 -21.51 -7.17
CA ALA A 149 -7.13 -22.41 -6.45
C ALA A 149 -6.64 -21.82 -5.10
N SER A 150 -7.11 -22.41 -3.99
CA SER A 150 -6.61 -22.17 -2.63
C SER A 150 -5.19 -22.72 -2.47
N GLY A 151 -4.18 -21.87 -2.60
CA GLY A 151 -2.78 -22.20 -2.33
C GLY A 151 -2.04 -20.99 -1.78
N THR A 152 -0.94 -21.22 -1.07
CA THR A 152 -0.05 -20.15 -0.59
C THR A 152 0.74 -19.60 -1.78
N PHE A 153 0.08 -18.80 -2.63
CA PHE A 153 0.68 -18.22 -3.82
C PHE A 153 1.50 -16.98 -3.45
N THR A 154 2.81 -17.07 -3.69
CA THR A 154 3.73 -15.93 -3.63
C THR A 154 3.63 -15.15 -4.93
N PHE A 155 3.66 -13.83 -4.84
CA PHE A 155 3.64 -12.90 -5.98
C PHE A 155 4.61 -13.27 -7.12
N SER A 156 5.72 -13.96 -6.82
CA SER A 156 6.70 -14.42 -7.82
C SER A 156 6.31 -15.70 -8.57
N SER A 157 5.48 -16.59 -8.02
CA SER A 157 5.26 -17.92 -8.63
C SER A 157 4.31 -17.91 -9.82
N LEU A 158 3.44 -16.89 -9.94
CA LEU A 158 2.49 -16.75 -11.06
C LEU A 158 3.06 -15.96 -12.25
N LEU A 159 4.24 -15.38 -12.09
CA LEU A 159 4.84 -14.46 -13.06
C LEU A 159 6.12 -14.99 -13.71
N GLY A 160 6.56 -16.18 -13.30
CA GLY A 160 7.87 -16.71 -13.66
C GLY A 160 8.97 -15.76 -13.22
N ASP A 161 9.94 -15.49 -14.10
CA ASP A 161 11.06 -14.57 -13.85
C ASP A 161 10.71 -13.09 -14.09
N ARG A 162 9.43 -12.75 -14.36
CA ARG A 162 9.04 -11.37 -14.68
C ARG A 162 8.78 -10.57 -13.42
N GLU A 163 9.34 -9.37 -13.36
CA GLU A 163 9.04 -8.39 -12.32
C GLU A 163 7.64 -7.76 -12.59
N PRO A 164 6.61 -8.06 -11.80
CA PRO A 164 5.33 -7.34 -11.86
C PRO A 164 5.50 -5.89 -11.41
N TRP A 165 4.84 -5.00 -12.12
CA TRP A 165 4.87 -3.58 -11.78
C TRP A 165 3.76 -3.25 -10.78
N ALA A 166 3.97 -3.59 -9.51
CA ALA A 166 3.10 -3.24 -8.38
C ALA A 166 3.16 -1.76 -7.96
N ALA A 167 2.10 -1.01 -8.24
CA ALA A 167 1.95 0.36 -7.78
C ALA A 167 0.57 0.56 -7.12
N GLY A 168 0.52 1.47 -6.14
CA GLY A 168 -0.73 1.88 -5.49
C GLY A 168 -1.17 3.26 -5.97
N HIS A 169 -2.30 3.74 -5.46
CA HIS A 169 -2.83 5.06 -5.82
C HIS A 169 -1.91 6.22 -5.42
N SER A 170 -0.93 5.99 -4.53
CA SER A 170 0.10 6.99 -4.23
C SER A 170 1.04 7.28 -5.40
N VAL A 171 0.89 6.60 -6.54
CA VAL A 171 1.54 6.98 -7.81
C VAL A 171 1.24 8.44 -8.20
N ALA A 172 0.10 8.98 -7.76
CA ALA A 172 -0.28 10.38 -7.98
C ALA A 172 0.76 11.42 -7.52
N GLY A 173 1.60 11.07 -6.54
CA GLY A 173 2.67 11.95 -6.03
C GLY A 173 4.04 11.69 -6.63
N VAL A 174 4.14 10.80 -7.62
CA VAL A 174 5.42 10.39 -8.21
C VAL A 174 5.60 11.05 -9.58
N ASP A 175 6.42 12.09 -9.61
CA ASP A 175 6.61 12.96 -10.77
C ASP A 175 7.99 12.85 -11.43
N ARG A 176 8.93 12.16 -10.77
CA ARG A 176 10.31 11.98 -11.24
C ARG A 176 11.02 10.86 -10.49
N VAL A 177 12.07 10.33 -11.11
CA VAL A 177 13.06 9.51 -10.41
C VAL A 177 13.98 10.44 -9.61
N ARG A 178 14.15 10.19 -8.31
CA ARG A 178 14.97 11.02 -7.41
C ARG A 178 15.73 10.18 -6.38
N PRO A 179 16.82 10.67 -5.76
CA PRO A 179 17.46 9.97 -4.66
C PRO A 179 16.53 9.75 -3.47
N VAL A 180 16.69 8.64 -2.74
CA VAL A 180 15.91 8.34 -1.52
C VAL A 180 16.02 9.48 -0.52
N ALA A 181 17.23 10.03 -0.32
CA ALA A 181 17.44 11.15 0.59
C ALA A 181 16.59 12.38 0.21
N ALA A 182 16.47 12.68 -1.09
CA ALA A 182 15.66 13.79 -1.57
C ALA A 182 14.15 13.53 -1.41
N LEU A 183 13.70 12.29 -1.62
CA LEU A 183 12.31 11.90 -1.37
C LEU A 183 11.95 12.07 0.11
N VAL A 184 12.75 11.52 1.03
CA VAL A 184 12.53 11.61 2.48
C VAL A 184 12.53 13.07 2.94
N GLU A 185 13.43 13.89 2.41
CA GLU A 185 13.49 15.31 2.73
C GLU A 185 12.25 16.07 2.25
N SER A 186 11.74 15.77 1.05
CA SER A 186 10.49 16.34 0.52
C SER A 186 9.32 16.02 1.44
N VAL A 187 9.14 14.74 1.77
CA VAL A 187 8.06 14.26 2.66
C VAL A 187 8.16 14.92 4.03
N ARG A 188 9.36 15.07 4.58
CA ARG A 188 9.58 15.77 5.86
C ARG A 188 9.13 17.23 5.80
N LYS A 189 9.53 17.96 4.77
CA LYS A 189 9.16 19.37 4.59
C LYS A 189 7.65 19.55 4.40
N GLU A 190 7.05 18.72 3.55
CA GLU A 190 5.59 18.71 3.31
C GLU A 190 4.81 18.42 4.59
N TYR A 191 5.26 17.45 5.39
CA TYR A 191 4.69 17.13 6.69
C TYR A 191 4.74 18.33 7.65
N GLN A 192 5.92 18.95 7.79
CA GLN A 192 6.10 20.13 8.65
C GLN A 192 5.22 21.30 8.18
N SER A 193 5.14 21.52 6.87
CA SER A 193 4.31 22.55 6.27
C SER A 193 2.82 22.30 6.51
N ALA A 194 2.34 21.07 6.31
CA ALA A 194 0.95 20.70 6.55
C ALA A 194 0.56 20.87 8.03
N ARG A 195 1.45 20.44 8.94
CA ARG A 195 1.28 20.61 10.38
C ARG A 195 1.26 22.09 10.77
N ALA A 196 2.18 22.89 10.25
CA ALA A 196 2.22 24.33 10.52
C ALA A 196 0.96 25.04 10.00
N ALA A 197 0.48 24.71 8.80
CA ALA A 197 -0.75 25.28 8.24
C ALA A 197 -1.98 24.96 9.09
N ALA A 198 -2.10 23.73 9.60
CA ALA A 198 -3.23 23.33 10.44
C ALA A 198 -3.33 24.08 11.78
N PHE A 199 -2.20 24.54 12.33
CA PHE A 199 -2.14 25.26 13.62
C PHE A 199 -1.82 26.75 13.50
N GLY A 200 -1.39 27.22 12.32
CA GLY A 200 -0.90 28.58 12.07
C GLY A 200 -1.92 29.54 11.47
N THR A 201 -3.11 29.07 11.10
CA THR A 201 -4.21 29.90 10.61
C THR A 201 -5.48 29.63 11.40
N MET A 202 -5.56 30.16 12.60
CA MET A 202 -6.84 30.49 13.25
C MET A 202 -6.88 32.02 13.34
N PRO A 203 -7.82 32.71 12.65
CA PRO A 203 -8.07 34.12 12.91
C PRO A 203 -8.52 34.36 14.37
#